data_AF-A0A7W1JGB8-F1
#
_entry.id   AF-A0A7W1JGB8-F1
#
_cell.length_a   1.000
_cell.length_b   1.000
_cell.length_c   1.000
_cell.angle_alpha   90.00
_cell.angle_beta   90.00
_cell.angle_gamma   90.00
#
_symmetry.space_group_name_H-M   'P 1'
#
loop_
_entity.id
_entity.type
_entity.pdbx_description
1 polymer ?
#
loop_
_entity_poly.entity_id
_entity_poly.type
_entity_poly.pdbx_seq_one_letter_code
_entity_poly.pdbx_strand_id
1 'polypeptide(L)'
;MTFNYRYNPLVQQARVMIKNGELGEITLIHGHYLQEWLMYDTDFSWRLEPQQSGRAATIGDAGSHWFDLAKHLTGLRIERVLTD
;
A
#
# COMPACT_ATOMS: atom_id res chain seq x y z
N MET A 1 8.98 -10.08 5.45
CA MET A 1 8.38 -8.78 5.07
C MET A 1 7.24 -8.51 6.04
N THR A 2 7.21 -7.34 6.68
CA THR A 2 6.27 -7.04 7.77
C THR A 2 5.27 -5.97 7.32
N PHE A 3 4.02 -6.35 7.08
CA PHE A 3 2.94 -5.43 6.72
C PHE A 3 2.17 -5.00 7.98
N ASN A 4 2.71 -4.00 8.68
CA ASN A 4 2.21 -3.52 9.96
C ASN A 4 0.81 -2.88 9.88
N TYR A 5 0.46 -2.22 8.76
CA TYR A 5 -0.84 -1.56 8.60
C TYR A 5 -2.04 -2.50 8.75
N ARG A 6 -1.85 -3.79 8.48
CA ARG A 6 -2.88 -4.82 8.73
C ARG A 6 -3.39 -4.76 10.17
N TYR A 7 -2.52 -4.52 11.14
CA TYR A 7 -2.85 -4.63 12.56
C TYR A 7 -3.53 -3.38 13.13
N ASN A 8 -3.82 -2.37 12.32
CA ASN A 8 -4.68 -1.27 12.74
C ASN A 8 -6.10 -1.81 13.06
N PRO A 9 -6.69 -1.51 14.23
CA PRO A 9 -8.02 -2.00 14.59
C PRO A 9 -9.11 -1.65 13.56
N LEU A 10 -9.04 -0.48 12.92
CA LEU A 10 -10.00 -0.07 11.88
C LEU A 10 -9.86 -0.92 10.62
N VAL A 11 -8.64 -1.36 10.28
CA VAL A 11 -8.40 -2.29 9.18
C VAL A 11 -8.98 -3.67 9.48
N GLN A 12 -8.81 -4.16 10.72
CA GLN A 12 -9.41 -5.42 11.14
C GLN A 12 -10.94 -5.35 11.13
N GLN A 13 -11.53 -4.25 11.60
CA GLN A 13 -12.97 -4.02 11.52
C GLN A 13 -13.47 -3.98 10.08
N ALA A 14 -12.85 -3.18 9.21
CA ALA A 14 -13.22 -3.09 7.80
C ALA A 14 -13.18 -4.45 7.10
N ARG A 15 -12.15 -5.27 7.40
CA ARG A 15 -12.04 -6.64 6.88
C ARG A 15 -13.20 -7.53 7.33
N VAL A 16 -13.62 -7.44 8.59
CA VAL A 16 -14.77 -8.20 9.11
C VAL A 16 -16.05 -7.75 8.41
N MET A 17 -16.27 -6.44 8.27
CA MET A 17 -17.46 -5.90 7.59
C MET A 17 -17.54 -6.37 6.13
N ILE A 18 -16.42 -6.34 5.40
CA ILE A 18 -16.34 -6.86 4.03
C ILE A 18 -16.66 -8.36 4.00
N LYS A 19 -16.06 -9.14 4.91
CA LYS A 19 -16.29 -10.60 5.00
C LYS A 19 -17.75 -10.93 5.32
N ASN A 20 -18.41 -10.10 6.13
CA ASN A 20 -19.83 -10.26 6.48
C ASN A 20 -20.78 -9.79 5.38
N GLY A 21 -20.27 -9.22 4.29
CA GLY A 21 -21.08 -8.72 3.17
C GLY A 21 -21.78 -7.38 3.45
N GLU A 22 -21.38 -6.66 4.51
CA GLU A 22 -22.03 -5.40 4.91
C GLU A 22 -21.88 -4.28 3.86
N LEU A 23 -20.86 -4.38 2.98
CA LEU A 23 -20.58 -3.43 1.91
C LEU A 23 -21.08 -3.90 0.53
N GLY A 24 -21.66 -5.11 0.43
CA GLY A 24 -21.99 -5.72 -0.86
C GLY A 24 -20.77 -6.07 -1.70
N GLU A 25 -20.91 -6.00 -3.02
CA GLU A 25 -19.80 -6.26 -3.97
C GLU A 25 -18.83 -5.07 -4.00
N ILE A 26 -17.54 -5.35 -3.76
CA ILE A 26 -16.49 -4.34 -3.85
C ILE A 26 -16.09 -4.13 -5.30
N THR A 27 -16.44 -2.97 -5.86
CA THR A 27 -16.14 -2.62 -7.27
C THR A 27 -14.99 -1.65 -7.43
N LEU A 28 -14.66 -0.87 -6.38
CA LEU A 28 -13.58 0.11 -6.39
C LEU A 28 -12.88 0.14 -5.03
N ILE A 29 -11.54 0.17 -5.06
CA ILE A 29 -10.70 0.38 -3.89
C ILE A 29 -9.77 1.53 -4.23
N HIS A 30 -9.76 2.59 -3.42
CA HIS A 30 -8.84 3.71 -3.58
C HIS A 30 -8.18 4.04 -2.23
N GLY A 31 -6.99 4.60 -2.28
CA GLY A 31 -6.28 5.05 -1.09
C GLY A 31 -4.98 5.73 -1.45
N HIS A 32 -4.38 6.38 -0.46
CA HIS A 32 -3.14 7.14 -0.59
C HIS A 32 -2.20 6.76 0.54
N TYR A 33 -0.92 6.64 0.21
CA TYR A 33 0.16 6.60 1.19
C TYR A 33 0.83 7.97 1.15
N LEU A 34 0.54 8.82 2.14
CA LEU A 34 1.08 10.18 2.21
C LEU A 34 2.32 10.22 3.11
N GLN A 35 3.39 10.81 2.60
CA GLN A 35 4.69 10.91 3.24
C GLN A 35 5.32 12.27 2.93
N GLU A 36 6.01 12.84 3.90
CA GLU A 36 6.66 14.16 3.80
C GLU A 36 8.18 14.07 4.08
N TRP A 37 8.77 12.89 3.93
CA TRP A 37 10.23 12.72 4.03
C TRP A 37 10.87 12.98 2.66
N LEU A 38 12.08 13.56 2.64
CA LEU A 38 12.73 14.12 1.44
C LEU A 38 12.04 15.37 0.88
N MET A 39 11.64 16.29 1.78
CA MET A 39 10.94 17.51 1.39
C MET A 39 11.88 18.57 0.83
N TYR A 40 13.15 18.58 1.26
CA TYR A 40 14.13 19.58 0.85
C TYR A 40 15.13 19.01 -0.15
N ASP A 41 15.61 19.85 -1.07
CA ASP A 41 16.63 19.46 -2.07
C ASP A 41 17.96 18.98 -1.45
N THR A 42 18.20 19.31 -0.18
CA THR A 42 19.37 18.86 0.59
C THR A 42 19.20 17.49 1.22
N ASP A 43 17.98 16.94 1.24
CA ASP A 43 17.71 15.67 1.89
C ASP A 43 18.26 14.52 1.05
N PHE A 44 18.93 13.59 1.72
CA PHE A 44 19.51 12.42 1.08
C PHE A 44 19.03 11.13 1.74
N SER A 45 18.77 10.12 0.91
CA SER A 45 18.58 8.74 1.32
C SER A 45 19.17 7.83 0.27
N TRP A 46 19.78 6.72 0.69
CA TRP A 46 20.18 5.64 -0.22
C TRP A 46 19.01 5.14 -1.08
N ARG A 47 17.76 5.34 -0.64
CA ARG A 47 16.56 4.98 -1.39
C ARG A 47 16.38 5.76 -2.69
N LEU A 48 17.05 6.91 -2.83
CA LEU A 48 17.08 7.69 -4.06
C LEU A 48 18.03 7.11 -5.11
N GLU A 49 18.90 6.17 -4.75
CA GLU A 49 19.87 5.57 -5.66
C GLU A 49 19.31 4.29 -6.30
N PRO A 50 18.98 4.28 -7.61
CA PRO A 50 18.31 3.14 -8.24
C PRO A 50 19.13 1.85 -8.22
N GLN A 51 20.45 1.95 -8.10
CA GLN A 51 21.36 0.81 -7.98
C GLN A 51 21.16 0.06 -6.65
N GLN A 52 20.70 0.75 -5.60
CA GLN A 52 20.41 0.18 -4.29
C GLN A 52 18.92 -0.10 -4.09
N SER A 53 18.05 0.83 -4.48
CA SER A 53 16.60 0.77 -4.21
C SER A 53 15.77 0.12 -5.31
N GLY A 54 16.35 -0.10 -6.49
CA GLY A 54 15.66 -0.61 -7.67
C GLY A 54 14.88 0.45 -8.43
N ARG A 55 14.47 0.12 -9.66
CA ARG A 55 13.83 1.06 -10.59
C ARG A 55 12.43 1.54 -10.17
N ALA A 56 11.77 0.82 -9.26
CA ALA A 56 10.42 1.12 -8.79
C ALA A 56 10.41 1.30 -7.27
N ALA A 57 11.40 2.01 -6.72
CA ALA A 57 11.65 2.11 -5.28
C ALA A 57 10.41 2.57 -4.48
N THR A 58 9.72 3.63 -4.91
CA THR A 58 8.52 4.16 -4.23
C THR A 58 7.36 3.16 -4.22
N ILE A 59 7.15 2.46 -5.35
CA ILE A 59 6.11 1.42 -5.45
C ILE A 59 6.50 0.18 -4.64
N GLY A 60 7.78 -0.18 -4.62
CA GLY A 60 8.30 -1.29 -3.83
C GLY A 60 8.20 -1.03 -2.33
N ASP A 61 8.41 0.21 -1.90
CA ASP A 61 8.30 0.64 -0.50
C ASP A 61 6.83 0.93 -0.13
N ALA A 62 6.35 2.16 -0.38
CA ALA A 62 5.02 2.60 0.01
C ALA A 62 3.89 1.87 -0.75
N GLY A 63 4.07 1.65 -2.07
CA GLY A 63 3.06 0.99 -2.90
C GLY A 63 2.78 -0.45 -2.45
N SER A 64 3.80 -1.19 -2.02
CA SER A 64 3.66 -2.57 -1.58
C SER A 64 2.77 -2.70 -0.34
N HIS A 65 2.85 -1.75 0.59
CA HIS A 65 1.97 -1.68 1.76
C HIS A 65 0.52 -1.40 1.36
N TRP A 66 0.29 -0.52 0.39
CA TRP A 66 -1.06 -0.25 -0.11
C TRP A 66 -1.66 -1.46 -0.83
N PHE A 67 -0.90 -2.09 -1.73
CA PHE A 67 -1.31 -3.30 -2.44
C PHE A 67 -1.61 -4.46 -1.48
N ASP A 68 -0.76 -4.62 -0.47
CA ASP A 68 -0.97 -5.61 0.57
C ASP A 68 -2.27 -5.36 1.35
N LEU A 69 -2.53 -4.11 1.74
CA LEU A 69 -3.72 -3.73 2.49
C LEU A 69 -5.00 -3.96 1.68
N ALA A 70 -5.02 -3.56 0.40
CA ALA A 70 -6.15 -3.78 -0.50
C ALA A 70 -6.47 -5.28 -0.64
N LYS A 71 -5.45 -6.12 -0.83
CA LYS A 71 -5.60 -7.59 -0.87
C LYS A 71 -6.03 -8.17 0.47
N HIS A 72 -5.50 -7.64 1.57
CA HIS A 72 -5.84 -8.11 2.92
C HIS A 72 -7.31 -7.87 3.27
N LEU A 73 -7.82 -6.67 2.93
CA LEU A 73 -9.20 -6.27 3.17
C LEU A 73 -10.19 -7.07 2.31
N THR A 74 -9.90 -7.22 1.02
CA THR A 74 -10.85 -7.77 0.04
C THR A 74 -10.69 -9.24 -0.27
N GLY A 75 -9.52 -9.83 -0.01
CA GLY A 75 -9.18 -11.18 -0.45
C GLY A 75 -8.92 -11.32 -1.96
N LEU A 76 -9.04 -10.22 -2.72
CA LEU A 76 -8.79 -10.21 -4.16
C LEU A 76 -7.31 -10.32 -4.48
N ARG A 77 -7.00 -10.72 -5.72
CA ARG A 77 -5.63 -10.75 -6.24
C ARG A 77 -5.44 -9.61 -7.23
N ILE A 78 -4.27 -8.99 -7.18
CA ILE A 78 -3.85 -7.99 -8.16
C ILE A 78 -3.31 -8.75 -9.38
N GLU A 79 -3.88 -8.48 -10.56
CA GLU A 79 -3.49 -9.13 -11.81
C GLU A 79 -2.41 -8.33 -12.57
N ARG A 80 -2.52 -7.00 -12.58
CA ARG A 80 -1.58 -6.08 -13.24
C ARG A 80 -1.50 -4.75 -12.50
N VAL A 81 -0.36 -4.08 -12.64
CA VAL A 81 -0.09 -2.74 -12.09
C VAL A 81 0.47 -1.86 -13.21
N LEU A 82 0.03 -0.60 -13.24
CA LEU A 82 0.60 0.45 -14.07
C LEU A 82 1.19 1.51 -13.14
N THR A 83 2.45 1.89 -13.38
CA THR A 83 3.19 2.95 -12.67
C THR A 83 3.99 3.73 -13.70
N ASP A 84 4.19 5.01 -13.43
CA ASP A 84 5.10 5.91 -14.13
C ASP A 84 6.58 5.63 -13.77
#